data_AF-A0A7V4E949-F1
#
_entry.id   AF-A0A7V4E949-F1
#
_cell.length_a   1.000
_cell.length_b   1.000
_cell.length_c   1.000
_cell.angle_alpha   90.00
_cell.angle_beta   90.00
_cell.angle_gamma   90.00
#
_symmetry.space_group_name_H-M   'P 1'
#
loop_
_entity.id
_entity.type
_entity.pdbx_description
1 polymer ?
#
loop_
_entity_poly.entity_id
_entity_poly.type
_entity_poly.pdbx_seq_one_letter_code
_entity_poly.pdbx_strand_id
1 'polypeptide(L)'
;MKTKREKIIEKAIEILKSNPNGVRYSDLVRKIHGNFPEIPINTIHGTVWNLDRRKPEEIYKAGRGLFRHVKFKEENISEKRETHQKSIKEEDFYEAFANWLVNGIKEYTKAIPFLK
;
A
#
# COMPACT_ATOMS: atom_id res chain seq x y z
N MET A 1 15.35 15.74 25.59
CA MET A 1 14.47 16.38 24.58
C MET A 1 14.35 15.42 23.41
N LYS A 2 13.14 14.98 23.04
CA LYS A 2 12.98 13.99 21.95
C LYS A 2 13.23 14.63 20.59
N THR A 3 14.00 13.96 19.74
CA THR A 3 14.27 14.38 18.37
C THR A 3 12.98 14.33 17.55
N LYS A 4 12.91 15.11 16.45
CA LYS A 4 11.76 15.06 15.52
C LYS A 4 11.50 13.64 15.01
N ARG A 5 12.57 12.86 14.80
CA ARG A 5 12.49 11.45 14.35
C ARG A 5 11.86 10.55 15.40
N GLU A 6 12.26 10.67 16.66
CA GLU A 6 11.67 9.90 17.75
C GLU A 6 10.18 10.21 17.92
N LYS A 7 9.79 11.49 17.85
CA LYS A 7 8.37 11.89 17.89
C LYS A 7 7.55 11.23 16.78
N ILE A 8 8.09 11.18 15.56
CA ILE A 8 7.44 10.51 14.41
C ILE A 8 7.29 9.01 14.69
N ILE A 9 8.35 8.35 15.18
CA ILE A 9 8.36 6.90 15.41
C ILE A 9 7.34 6.53 16.51
N GLU A 10 7.35 7.25 17.63
CA GLU A 10 6.41 7.02 18.74
C GLU A 10 4.97 7.18 18.28
N LYS A 11 4.68 8.24 17.52
CA LYS A 11 3.33 8.46 17.00
C LYS A 11 2.92 7.41 15.96
N ALA A 12 3.87 6.95 15.13
CA ALA A 12 3.60 5.85 14.21
C ALA A 12 3.22 4.57 14.96
N ILE A 13 3.94 4.24 16.04
CA ILE A 13 3.63 3.09 16.90
C ILE A 13 2.25 3.24 17.54
N GLU A 14 1.93 4.41 18.09
CA GLU A 14 0.62 4.70 18.70
C GLU A 14 -0.54 4.52 17.71
N ILE A 15 -0.38 5.05 16.48
CA ILE A 15 -1.35 4.87 15.40
C ILE A 15 -1.50 3.39 15.06
N LEU A 16 -0.40 2.64 14.93
CA LEU A 16 -0.45 1.21 14.59
C LEU A 16 -1.04 0.35 15.71
N LYS A 17 -0.82 0.70 16.98
CA LYS A 17 -1.46 0.05 18.14
C LYS A 17 -2.97 0.25 18.16
N SER A 18 -3.45 1.40 17.66
CA SER A 18 -4.88 1.72 17.59
C SER A 18 -5.59 1.18 16.36
N ASN A 19 -4.85 0.64 15.37
CA ASN A 19 -5.40 0.15 14.11
C ASN A 19 -5.02 -1.32 13.94
N PRO A 20 -5.84 -2.27 14.45
CA PRO A 20 -5.54 -3.69 14.38
C PRO A 20 -5.24 -4.15 12.96
N ASN A 21 -5.99 -3.69 11.97
CA ASN A 21 -5.83 -4.05 10.54
C ASN A 21 -4.56 -3.50 9.86
N GLY A 22 -3.78 -2.66 10.56
CA GLY A 22 -2.66 -1.93 9.99
C GLY A 22 -3.09 -0.66 9.24
N VAL A 23 -2.08 0.10 8.79
CA VAL A 23 -2.27 1.41 8.14
C VAL A 23 -1.38 1.51 6.91
N ARG A 24 -1.93 2.04 5.80
CA ARG A 24 -1.16 2.28 4.58
C ARG A 24 -0.14 3.40 4.79
N TYR A 25 0.98 3.34 4.07
CA TYR A 25 2.06 4.32 4.13
C TYR A 25 1.56 5.77 3.97
N SER A 26 0.76 6.05 2.94
CA SER A 26 0.21 7.38 2.67
C SER A 26 -0.67 7.89 3.81
N ASP A 27 -1.53 7.03 4.34
CA ASP A 27 -2.39 7.36 5.48
C ASP A 27 -1.60 7.57 6.77
N LEU A 28 -0.55 6.77 6.99
CA LEU A 28 0.34 6.90 8.13
C LEU A 28 1.08 8.24 8.09
N VAL A 29 1.63 8.62 6.94
CA VAL A 29 2.27 9.93 6.75
C VAL A 29 1.27 11.07 6.97
N ARG A 30 0.06 10.97 6.39
CA ARG A 30 -0.99 11.99 6.56
C ARG A 30 -1.38 12.17 8.03
N LYS A 31 -1.61 11.07 8.75
CA LYS A 31 -1.95 11.10 10.18
C LYS A 31 -0.83 11.71 11.02
N ILE A 32 0.43 11.37 10.75
CA ILE A 32 1.58 11.92 11.48
C ILE A 32 1.74 13.42 11.19
N HIS A 33 1.64 13.85 9.93
CA HIS A 33 1.73 15.25 9.56
C HIS A 33 0.59 16.09 10.18
N GLY A 34 -0.62 15.53 10.26
CA GLY A 34 -1.74 16.18 10.94
C GLY A 34 -1.54 16.37 12.44
N ASN A 35 -0.74 15.50 13.09
CA ASN A 35 -0.40 15.65 14.51
C ASN A 35 0.82 16.56 14.74
N PHE A 36 1.70 16.66 13.75
CA PHE A 36 2.92 17.46 13.82
C PHE A 36 3.09 18.33 12.57
N PRO A 37 2.25 19.36 12.40
CA PRO A 37 2.35 20.26 11.24
C PRO A 37 3.66 21.06 11.22
N GLU A 38 4.37 21.16 12.36
CA GLU A 38 5.68 21.81 12.47
C GLU A 38 6.84 20.98 11.88
N ILE A 39 6.61 19.68 11.64
CA ILE A 39 7.62 18.79 11.07
C ILE A 39 7.47 18.76 9.55
N PRO A 40 8.54 19.10 8.79
CA PRO A 40 8.48 19.05 7.33
C PRO A 40 8.10 17.67 6.82
N ILE A 41 7.17 17.61 5.88
CA ILE A 41 6.61 16.35 5.36
C ILE A 41 7.69 15.39 4.82
N ASN A 42 8.76 15.92 4.22
CA ASN A 42 9.89 15.12 3.73
C ASN A 42 10.66 14.42 4.87
N THR A 43 10.68 15.02 6.06
CA THR A 43 11.27 14.39 7.26
C THR A 43 10.41 13.21 7.72
N ILE A 44 9.09 13.35 7.62
CA ILE A 44 8.14 12.28 7.91
C ILE A 44 8.33 11.14 6.90
N HIS A 45 8.30 11.44 5.60
CA HIS A 45 8.57 10.45 4.55
C HIS A 45 9.89 9.70 4.77
N GLY A 46 10.99 10.43 4.99
CA GLY A 46 12.31 9.86 5.24
C GLY A 46 12.44 9.05 6.53
N THR A 47 11.51 9.22 7.48
CA THR A 47 11.46 8.44 8.73
C THR A 47 10.52 7.25 8.62
N VAL A 48 9.43 7.37 7.86
CA VAL A 48 8.35 6.37 7.79
C VAL A 48 8.68 5.20 6.86
N TRP A 49 9.40 5.44 5.74
CA TRP A 49 9.61 4.41 4.69
C TRP A 49 10.27 3.11 5.17
N ASN A 50 11.10 3.19 6.22
CA ASN A 50 11.85 2.08 6.81
C ASN A 50 11.52 1.82 8.30
N LEU A 51 10.32 2.17 8.76
CA LEU A 51 9.89 1.93 10.15
C LEU A 51 10.01 0.47 10.58
N ASP A 52 9.67 -0.46 9.69
CA ASP A 52 9.79 -1.91 9.88
C ASP A 52 11.24 -2.34 10.13
N ARG A 53 12.21 -1.68 9.49
CA ARG A 53 13.64 -1.97 9.69
C ARG A 53 14.19 -1.31 10.94
N ARG A 54 13.65 -0.15 11.33
CA ARG A 54 14.08 0.62 12.50
C ARG A 54 13.51 0.07 13.81
N LYS A 55 12.28 -0.45 13.75
CA LYS A 55 11.53 -0.98 14.89
C LYS A 55 10.95 -2.36 14.57
N PRO A 56 11.79 -3.36 14.26
CA PRO A 56 11.33 -4.69 13.87
C PRO A 56 10.58 -5.43 14.98
N GLU A 57 10.85 -5.09 16.24
CA GLU A 57 10.18 -5.66 17.41
C GLU A 57 8.74 -5.17 17.57
N GLU A 58 8.44 -3.96 17.08
CA GLU A 58 7.13 -3.32 17.26
C GLU A 58 6.32 -3.27 15.96
N ILE A 59 6.98 -3.17 14.80
CA ILE A 59 6.36 -2.92 13.50
C ILE A 59 6.84 -3.93 12.46
N TYR A 60 5.90 -4.48 11.69
CA TYR A 60 6.19 -5.27 10.50
C TYR A 60 5.35 -4.80 9.30
N LYS A 61 5.74 -5.24 8.10
CA LYS A 61 4.96 -5.02 6.87
C LYS A 61 4.06 -6.22 6.61
N ALA A 62 2.75 -6.02 6.68
CA ALA A 62 1.77 -7.06 6.35
C ALA A 62 1.54 -7.20 4.83
N GLY A 63 1.93 -6.19 4.05
CA GLY A 63 1.86 -6.18 2.59
C GLY A 63 2.53 -4.94 2.01
N ARG A 64 2.52 -4.77 0.68
CA ARG A 64 3.14 -3.61 0.01
C ARG A 64 2.52 -2.31 0.52
N GLY A 65 3.34 -1.52 1.23
CA GLY A 65 2.94 -0.25 1.81
C GLY A 65 1.96 -0.35 2.98
N LEU A 66 1.76 -1.52 3.58
CA LEU A 66 0.87 -1.73 4.73
C LEU A 66 1.70 -2.05 5.99
N PHE A 67 1.71 -1.13 6.95
CA PHE A 67 2.40 -1.29 8.23
C PHE A 67 1.44 -1.79 9.29
N ARG A 68 1.92 -2.67 10.18
CA ARG A 68 1.13 -3.24 11.26
C ARG A 68 1.98 -3.46 12.51
N HIS A 69 1.35 -3.36 13.67
CA HIS A 69 2.04 -3.60 14.94
C HIS A 69 2.17 -5.11 15.21
N VAL A 70 3.32 -5.55 15.72
CA VAL A 70 3.64 -6.98 15.95
C VAL A 70 2.65 -7.64 16.91
N LYS A 71 2.07 -6.89 17.85
CA LYS A 71 0.96 -7.34 18.73
C LYS A 71 -0.20 -8.02 17.97
N PHE A 72 -0.47 -7.60 16.73
CA PHE A 72 -1.58 -8.13 15.93
C PHE A 72 -1.14 -9.24 14.94
N LYS A 73 0.11 -9.72 15.04
CA LYS A 73 0.66 -10.71 14.14
C LYS A 73 0.04 -12.10 14.33
N GLU A 74 -0.27 -12.47 15.56
CA GLU A 74 -0.81 -13.78 15.92
C GLU A 74 -2.34 -13.86 15.74
N GLU A 75 -3.06 -12.76 15.98
CA GLU A 75 -4.51 -12.69 15.80
C GLU A 75 -4.98 -12.86 14.34
N ASN A 76 -4.08 -12.77 13.36
CA ASN A 76 -4.45 -12.69 11.93
C ASN A 76 -4.04 -13.89 11.08
N ILE A 77 -3.65 -15.00 11.71
CA ILE A 77 -3.51 -16.27 10.98
C ILE A 77 -4.88 -16.74 10.43
N SER A 78 -6.01 -16.25 10.97
CA SER A 78 -7.37 -16.59 10.50
C SER A 78 -7.92 -15.71 9.38
N GLU A 79 -7.46 -14.45 9.23
CA GLU A 79 -7.96 -13.53 8.19
C GLU A 79 -6.95 -13.41 7.05
N LYS A 80 -6.73 -14.52 6.34
CA LYS A 80 -6.16 -14.49 5.00
C LYS A 80 -7.17 -13.75 4.13
N ARG A 81 -7.11 -12.42 4.07
CA ARG A 81 -7.87 -11.63 3.10
C ARG A 81 -7.37 -12.07 1.74
N GLU A 82 -8.15 -12.95 1.12
CA GLU A 82 -7.99 -13.39 -0.24
C GLU A 82 -8.03 -12.13 -1.10
N THR A 83 -6.85 -11.60 -1.43
CA THR A 83 -6.73 -10.78 -2.61
C THR A 83 -7.04 -11.70 -3.76
N HIS A 84 -8.33 -11.81 -4.10
CA HIS A 84 -8.81 -12.27 -5.39
C HIS A 84 -8.32 -11.26 -6.44
N GLN A 85 -7.01 -11.18 -6.63
CA GLN A 85 -6.47 -10.81 -7.92
C GLN A 85 -6.78 -12.03 -8.78
N LYS A 86 -8.01 -12.09 -9.32
CA LYS A 86 -8.23 -12.90 -10.52
C LYS A 86 -7.16 -12.44 -11.47
N SER A 87 -6.21 -13.31 -11.79
CA SER A 87 -5.26 -13.07 -12.86
C SER A 87 -6.09 -12.86 -14.11
N ILE A 88 -6.26 -11.59 -14.52
CA ILE A 88 -6.84 -11.29 -15.82
C ILE A 88 -5.82 -11.88 -16.81
N LYS A 89 -6.31 -12.80 -17.63
CA LYS A 89 -5.50 -13.38 -18.69
C LYS A 89 -5.22 -12.29 -19.73
N GLU A 90 -4.01 -12.28 -20.28
CA GLU A 90 -3.62 -11.25 -21.25
C GLU A 90 -4.56 -11.30 -22.48
N GLU A 91 -5.01 -12.51 -22.80
CA GLU A 91 -5.99 -12.83 -23.84
C GLU A 91 -7.30 -12.06 -23.64
N ASP A 92 -7.82 -12.00 -22.41
CA ASP A 92 -9.09 -11.33 -22.09
C ASP A 92 -9.00 -9.81 -22.37
N PHE A 93 -7.81 -9.22 -22.18
CA PHE A 93 -7.56 -7.81 -22.48
C PHE A 93 -7.48 -7.56 -23.98
N TYR A 94 -6.72 -8.38 -24.72
CA TYR A 94 -6.56 -8.19 -26.16
C TYR A 94 -7.85 -8.41 -26.94
N GLU A 95 -8.70 -9.33 -26.50
CA GLU A 95 -10.00 -9.56 -27.15
C GLU A 95 -10.91 -8.33 -27.02
N ALA A 96 -11.05 -7.78 -25.81
CA ALA A 96 -11.85 -6.57 -25.58
C ALA A 96 -11.30 -5.38 -26.37
N PHE A 97 -9.97 -5.23 -26.43
CA PHE A 97 -9.31 -4.15 -27.14
C PHE A 97 -9.45 -4.27 -28.67
N ALA A 98 -9.29 -5.48 -29.22
CA ALA A 98 -9.48 -5.74 -30.65
C ALA A 98 -10.93 -5.42 -31.09
N ASN A 99 -11.91 -5.83 -30.29
CA ASN A 99 -13.32 -5.51 -30.53
C ASN A 99 -13.59 -4.00 -30.50
N TRP A 100 -12.92 -3.26 -29.62
CA TRP A 100 -13.03 -1.80 -29.57
C TRP A 100 -12.41 -1.11 -30.80
N LEU A 101 -11.24 -1.58 -31.27
CA LEU A 101 -10.60 -1.02 -32.47
C LEU A 101 -11.49 -1.15 -33.71
N VAL A 102 -12.11 -2.31 -33.91
CA VAL A 102 -12.93 -2.59 -35.10
C VAL A 102 -14.29 -1.91 -35.01
N ASN A 103 -14.96 -2.00 -33.86
CA ASN A 103 -16.36 -1.55 -33.73
C ASN A 103 -16.49 -0.10 -33.25
N GLY A 104 -15.51 0.40 -32.49
CA GLY A 104 -15.55 1.72 -31.84
C GLY A 104 -15.01 2.85 -32.69
N ILE A 105 -13.88 2.63 -33.39
CA ILE A 105 -13.20 3.68 -34.15
C ILE A 105 -13.55 3.63 -35.64
N LYS A 106 -14.02 2.48 -36.16
CA LYS A 106 -14.38 2.25 -37.59
C LYS A 106 -13.28 2.54 -38.63
N GLU A 107 -12.10 2.98 -38.20
CA GLU A 107 -10.92 3.18 -39.05
C GLU A 107 -10.20 1.85 -39.38
N TYR A 108 -10.49 0.79 -38.62
CA TYR A 108 -9.85 -0.51 -38.75
C TYR A 108 -10.88 -1.59 -39.09
N THR A 109 -10.69 -2.29 -40.20
CA THR A 109 -11.57 -3.38 -40.64
C THR A 109 -11.21 -4.74 -40.01
N LYS A 110 -9.99 -4.88 -39.47
CA LYS A 110 -9.51 -6.11 -38.86
C LYS A 110 -8.47 -5.82 -37.78
N ALA A 111 -8.58 -6.51 -36.65
CA ALA A 111 -7.57 -6.57 -35.60
C ALA A 111 -7.16 -8.03 -35.39
N ILE A 112 -5.86 -8.30 -35.27
CA ILE A 112 -5.31 -9.65 -35.05
C ILE A 112 -4.51 -9.60 -33.74
N PRO A 113 -4.92 -10.31 -32.68
CA PRO A 113 -4.14 -10.37 -31.46
C PRO A 113 -2.86 -11.18 -31.71
N PHE A 114 -1.71 -10.61 -31.35
CA PHE A 114 -0.42 -11.31 -31.40
C PHE A 114 -0.25 -12.10 -30.09
N LEU A 115 -0.93 -13.24 -30.00
CA LEU A 115 -0.76 -14.21 -28.92
C LEU A 115 0.12 -15.34 -29.46
N LYS A 116 1.18 -15.67 -28.74
CA LYS A 116 2.19 -16.66 -29.15
C LYS A 116 1.95 -18.00 -28.50
#